data_AF-A0A166C540-F1
#
_entry.id   AF-A0A166C540-F1
#
_cell.length_a   1.000
_cell.length_b   1.000
_cell.length_c   1.000
_cell.angle_alpha   90.00
_cell.angle_beta   90.00
_cell.angle_gamma   90.00
#
_symmetry.space_group_name_H-M   'P 1'
#
loop_
_entity.id
_entity.type
_entity.pdbx_description
1 polymer ?
#
loop_
_entity_poly.entity_id
_entity_poly.type
_entity_poly.pdbx_seq_one_letter_code
_entity_poly.pdbx_strand_id
1 'polypeptide(L)'
;MTTKCKLQLQCHARRAGLEVESNHQQRYSHQHPRSAPMPSEFASRSVLTVQVTPATNARQHRTSSFSFEILKPYEPFTAAVVAKVAVGSAARQALGILDTTAVLKLFDRRCYKARRTELSHRAIQERPHTIASECAYRKFVCDLQAGSVTLTKDINCDTWFICRERAPIGEFELALQRSAERAYRKEVRAYQRLSDYQGSVIPRMYGTVQYTAKIPLGGNAYAEEVISGILLEHISDVTLERFATDFSASRYSETPQVLAGVCRRAMEVSTHFWGIGALNDDAHMNNMLVREPLLVPSRTGPQLSLSPCCVVMIDFEFMKFRDDYDSEEAFQRSKLLTGMHEIGPALERIVPSNVWRYVYEEWETPPKRII
;
A
#
# COMPACT_ATOMS: atom_id res chain seq x y z
N MET A 1 22.22 -17.45 -18.67
CA MET A 1 21.20 -17.24 -17.62
C MET A 1 21.90 -17.08 -16.27
N THR A 2 21.85 -15.88 -15.69
CA THR A 2 22.48 -15.56 -14.40
C THR A 2 21.76 -16.24 -13.23
N THR A 3 22.50 -16.57 -12.17
CA THR A 3 22.02 -17.24 -10.95
C THR A 3 20.81 -16.55 -10.30
N LYS A 4 20.64 -15.23 -10.52
CA LYS A 4 19.46 -14.45 -10.09
C LYS A 4 18.15 -14.95 -10.70
N CYS A 5 18.16 -15.34 -11.97
CA CYS A 5 16.94 -15.75 -12.68
C CYS A 5 16.45 -17.14 -12.21
N LYS A 6 17.36 -18.05 -11.83
CA LYS A 6 17.01 -19.39 -11.30
C LYS A 6 16.34 -19.32 -9.91
N LEU A 7 16.77 -18.42 -9.02
CA LEU A 7 16.19 -18.27 -7.68
C LEU A 7 14.80 -17.62 -7.71
N GLN A 8 14.59 -16.66 -8.62
CA GLN A 8 13.28 -16.01 -8.81
C GLN A 8 12.26 -16.98 -9.43
N LEU A 9 12.71 -17.82 -10.37
CA LEU A 9 11.90 -18.93 -10.92
C LEU A 9 11.60 -20.03 -9.89
N GLN A 10 12.54 -20.39 -9.00
CA GLN A 10 12.26 -21.38 -7.94
C GLN A 10 11.26 -20.88 -6.89
N CYS A 11 11.26 -19.58 -6.58
CA CYS A 11 10.27 -18.98 -5.67
C CYS A 11 8.88 -18.87 -6.34
N HIS A 12 8.81 -18.54 -7.64
CA HIS A 12 7.55 -18.52 -8.37
C HIS A 12 7.01 -19.93 -8.68
N ALA A 13 7.86 -20.90 -9.00
CA ALA A 13 7.44 -22.29 -9.26
C ALA A 13 6.87 -22.96 -7.99
N ARG A 14 7.40 -22.66 -6.80
CA ARG A 14 6.82 -23.15 -5.53
C ARG A 14 5.50 -22.48 -5.16
N ARG A 15 5.24 -21.26 -5.66
CA ARG A 15 3.92 -20.60 -5.54
C ARG A 15 2.92 -21.08 -6.59
N ALA A 16 3.38 -21.61 -7.73
CA ALA A 16 2.54 -21.95 -8.89
C ALA A 16 2.07 -23.42 -8.98
N GLY A 17 2.35 -24.26 -7.98
CA GLY A 17 1.52 -25.44 -7.69
C GLY A 17 2.17 -26.83 -7.79
N LEU A 18 1.38 -27.80 -7.30
CA LEU A 18 1.55 -29.27 -7.30
C LEU A 18 2.27 -29.89 -6.09
N GLU A 19 1.63 -29.78 -4.92
CA GLU A 19 1.21 -30.98 -4.19
C GLU A 19 -0.13 -30.69 -3.51
N VAL A 20 -1.17 -31.36 -4.01
CA VAL A 20 -2.50 -31.38 -3.40
C VAL A 20 -2.44 -32.41 -2.29
N GLU A 21 -2.24 -31.96 -1.06
CA GLU A 21 -2.84 -32.61 0.10
C GLU A 21 -3.85 -31.63 0.71
N SER A 22 -5.11 -31.90 0.40
CA SER A 22 -6.27 -31.38 1.09
C SER A 22 -6.18 -31.76 2.57
N ASN A 23 -5.80 -30.82 3.43
CA ASN A 23 -6.14 -30.90 4.84
C ASN A 23 -6.23 -29.53 5.49
N HIS A 24 -7.44 -29.26 5.98
CA HIS A 24 -7.80 -28.30 7.02
C HIS A 24 -7.52 -26.81 6.79
N GLN A 25 -8.60 -26.13 6.37
CA GLN A 25 -9.08 -24.92 7.06
C GLN A 25 -9.32 -25.24 8.54
N GLN A 26 -8.25 -25.38 9.32
CA GLN A 26 -8.32 -25.18 10.76
C GLN A 26 -8.28 -23.68 11.01
N ARG A 27 -9.37 -23.17 11.57
CA ARG A 27 -9.44 -21.85 12.20
C ARG A 27 -8.34 -21.78 13.26
N TYR A 28 -7.19 -21.21 12.89
CA TYR A 28 -6.15 -20.84 13.85
C TYR A 28 -6.57 -19.56 14.55
N SER A 29 -7.36 -19.71 15.62
CA SER A 29 -7.43 -18.75 16.72
C SER A 29 -6.14 -18.87 17.55
N HIS A 30 -5.00 -18.57 16.93
CA HIS A 30 -3.81 -18.25 17.70
C HIS A 30 -3.90 -16.77 18.04
N GLN A 31 -3.92 -16.45 19.33
CA GLN A 31 -3.64 -15.11 19.83
C GLN A 31 -2.31 -14.70 19.20
N HIS A 32 -2.37 -13.83 18.18
CA HIS A 32 -1.17 -13.27 17.60
C HIS A 32 -0.37 -12.61 18.72
N PRO A 33 0.93 -12.92 18.86
CA PRO A 33 1.79 -12.22 19.82
C PRO A 33 1.66 -10.71 19.63
N ARG A 34 1.55 -9.98 20.74
CA ARG A 34 1.36 -8.53 20.75
C ARG A 34 2.46 -7.89 19.91
N SER A 35 2.07 -7.29 18.79
CA SER A 35 2.97 -6.57 17.90
C SER A 35 3.83 -5.58 18.68
N ALA A 36 5.08 -5.40 18.26
CA ALA A 36 5.92 -4.31 18.77
C ALA A 36 5.11 -3.00 18.68
N PRO A 37 5.03 -2.23 19.79
CA PRO A 37 4.23 -1.02 19.80
C PRO A 37 4.76 -0.04 18.77
N MET A 38 3.84 0.59 18.03
CA MET A 38 4.16 1.69 17.15
C MET A 38 4.91 2.78 17.96
N PRO A 39 5.98 3.41 17.42
CA PRO A 39 6.63 4.52 18.08
C PRO A 39 5.61 5.58 18.54
N SER A 40 5.76 6.09 19.77
CA SER A 40 4.76 6.96 20.40
C SER A 40 4.48 8.25 19.63
N GLU A 41 5.45 8.72 18.83
CA GLU A 41 5.27 9.86 17.94
C GLU A 41 4.18 9.65 16.89
N PHE A 42 3.82 8.39 16.59
CA PHE A 42 2.77 8.04 15.64
C PHE A 42 1.42 7.72 16.32
N ALA A 43 1.32 7.88 17.64
CA ALA A 43 0.06 7.69 18.34
C ALA A 43 -1.02 8.72 17.93
N SER A 44 -2.29 8.38 18.16
CA SER A 44 -3.39 9.35 18.00
C SER A 44 -3.13 10.58 18.88
N ARG A 45 -3.50 11.76 18.37
CA ARG A 45 -3.27 13.10 18.93
C ARG A 45 -1.82 13.58 18.93
N SER A 46 -0.86 12.76 18.50
CA SER A 46 0.50 13.25 18.27
C SER A 46 0.54 14.23 17.11
N VAL A 47 1.41 15.24 17.20
CA VAL A 47 1.60 16.24 16.14
C VAL A 47 2.95 16.03 15.48
N LEU A 48 2.93 15.77 14.17
CA LEU A 48 4.12 15.63 13.36
C LEU A 48 4.38 16.92 12.59
N THR A 49 5.59 17.47 12.70
CA THR A 49 6.05 18.55 11.83
C THR A 49 6.89 17.94 10.72
N VAL A 50 6.47 18.16 9.48
CA VAL A 50 7.08 17.55 8.31
C VAL A 50 7.34 18.57 7.23
N GLN A 51 8.35 18.32 6.40
CA GLN A 51 8.64 19.10 5.20
C GLN A 51 7.88 18.47 4.02
N VAL A 52 7.08 19.26 3.31
CA VAL A 52 6.29 18.80 2.17
C VAL A 52 6.77 19.47 0.89
N THR A 53 7.07 18.67 -0.12
CA THR A 53 7.33 19.12 -1.49
C THR A 53 6.10 18.82 -2.34
N PRO A 54 5.39 19.85 -2.86
CA PRO A 54 4.15 19.65 -3.61
C PRO A 54 4.34 18.75 -4.85
N ALA A 55 3.33 17.94 -5.18
CA ALA A 55 3.36 17.02 -6.31
C ALA A 55 3.19 17.71 -7.68
N THR A 56 2.51 18.87 -7.72
CA THR A 56 2.20 19.58 -8.97
C THR A 56 3.34 20.52 -9.40
N ASN A 57 3.53 20.65 -10.72
CA ASN A 57 4.53 21.50 -11.41
C ASN A 57 4.26 23.01 -11.28
N ALA A 58 3.71 23.49 -10.15
CA ALA A 58 3.69 24.91 -9.88
C ALA A 58 5.14 25.38 -9.85
N ARG A 59 5.46 26.44 -10.61
CA ARG A 59 6.79 26.97 -10.93
C ARG A 59 7.70 27.33 -9.72
N GLN A 60 7.32 26.93 -8.52
CA GLN A 60 8.05 27.03 -7.28
C GLN A 60 7.87 25.72 -6.50
N HIS A 61 8.71 24.71 -6.76
CA HIS A 61 8.86 23.53 -5.90
C HIS A 61 9.50 23.92 -4.56
N ARG A 62 8.82 24.79 -3.80
CA ARG A 62 9.28 25.20 -2.48
C ARG A 62 8.79 24.20 -1.46
N THR A 63 9.72 23.41 -0.96
CA THR A 63 9.50 22.60 0.24
C THR A 63 9.09 23.52 1.38
N SER A 64 7.97 23.19 2.03
CA SER A 64 7.39 23.98 3.12
C SER A 64 7.12 23.09 4.33
N SER A 65 7.26 23.65 5.53
CA SER A 65 7.01 22.92 6.78
C SER A 65 5.56 23.04 7.20
N PHE A 66 4.93 21.91 7.52
CA PHE A 66 3.57 21.86 8.04
C PHE A 66 3.48 20.93 9.24
N SER A 67 2.61 21.26 10.18
CA SER A 67 2.28 20.42 11.32
C SER A 67 0.94 19.72 11.09
N PHE A 68 0.91 18.41 11.33
CA PHE A 68 -0.24 17.54 11.14
C PHE A 68 -0.55 16.82 12.46
N GLU A 69 -1.78 16.93 12.95
CA GLU A 69 -2.24 16.12 14.08
C GLU A 69 -2.70 14.75 13.58
N ILE A 70 -2.20 13.68 14.17
CA ILE A 70 -2.64 12.32 13.88
C ILE A 70 -4.01 12.10 14.50
N LEU A 71 -5.03 12.01 13.66
CA LEU A 71 -6.38 11.70 14.11
C LEU A 71 -6.53 10.21 14.39
N LYS A 72 -6.05 9.39 13.45
CA LYS A 72 -6.16 7.93 13.52
C LYS A 72 -4.90 7.31 12.91
N PRO A 73 -4.02 6.68 13.71
CA PRO A 73 -3.04 5.78 13.15
C PRO A 73 -3.77 4.54 12.63
N TYR A 74 -3.40 4.09 11.44
CA TYR A 74 -3.76 2.75 11.02
C TYR A 74 -2.61 1.84 11.45
N GLU A 75 -2.94 0.71 12.10
CA GLU A 75 -1.92 -0.28 12.44
C GLU A 75 -1.12 -0.64 11.19
N PRO A 76 0.21 -0.76 11.25
CA PRO A 76 1.00 -1.01 10.06
C PRO A 76 0.61 -2.37 9.49
N PHE A 77 -0.10 -2.36 8.37
CA PHE A 77 -0.40 -3.54 7.55
C PHE A 77 0.67 -3.76 6.48
N THR A 78 1.53 -2.76 6.21
CA THR A 78 2.53 -2.76 5.11
C THR A 78 3.91 -2.25 5.53
N ALA A 79 4.74 -1.83 4.57
CA ALA A 79 6.07 -1.23 4.76
C ALA A 79 6.09 0.17 5.37
N ALA A 80 4.93 0.77 5.61
CA ALA A 80 4.79 2.16 6.01
C ALA A 80 3.90 2.32 7.24
N VAL A 81 4.16 3.37 8.00
CA VAL A 81 3.22 3.94 8.94
C VAL A 81 2.20 4.73 8.13
N VAL A 82 0.92 4.40 8.29
CA VAL A 82 -0.18 5.12 7.64
C VAL A 82 -1.01 5.78 8.71
N ALA A 83 -1.30 7.08 8.56
CA ALA A 83 -2.12 7.80 9.51
C ALA A 83 -3.07 8.76 8.81
N LYS A 84 -4.32 8.82 9.28
CA LYS A 84 -5.22 9.93 8.94
C LYS A 84 -4.82 11.13 9.78
N VAL A 85 -4.61 12.27 9.13
CA VAL A 85 -4.15 13.49 9.76
C VAL A 85 -5.11 14.65 9.54
N ALA A 86 -5.18 15.57 10.51
CA ALA A 86 -5.85 16.85 10.37
C ALA A 86 -4.96 17.83 9.59
N VAL A 87 -5.57 18.55 8.64
CA VAL A 87 -4.86 19.50 7.76
C VAL A 87 -5.28 20.93 8.11
N GLY A 88 -4.33 21.73 8.59
CA GLY A 88 -4.54 23.13 8.90
C GLY A 88 -4.77 24.00 7.66
N SER A 89 -5.36 25.19 7.84
CA SER A 89 -5.70 26.13 6.75
C SER A 89 -4.49 26.50 5.88
N ALA A 90 -3.32 26.72 6.49
CA ALA A 90 -2.08 27.04 5.76
C ALA A 90 -1.67 25.91 4.79
N ALA A 91 -1.70 24.65 5.25
CA ALA A 91 -1.40 23.50 4.42
C ALA A 91 -2.45 23.32 3.31
N ARG A 92 -3.73 23.50 3.63
CA ARG A 92 -4.83 23.44 2.64
C ARG A 92 -4.64 24.45 1.52
N GLN A 93 -4.34 25.69 1.86
CA GLN A 93 -4.09 26.74 0.88
C GLN A 93 -2.83 26.47 0.04
N ALA A 94 -1.72 26.10 0.67
CA ALA A 94 -0.45 25.90 -0.01
C ALA A 94 -0.42 24.65 -0.91
N LEU A 95 -1.15 23.59 -0.53
CA LEU A 95 -1.15 22.29 -1.21
C LEU A 95 -2.42 22.04 -2.04
N GLY A 96 -3.39 22.95 -2.03
CA GLY A 96 -4.67 22.79 -2.73
C GLY A 96 -5.55 21.65 -2.16
N ILE A 97 -5.45 21.40 -0.84
CA ILE A 97 -6.23 20.35 -0.17
C ILE A 97 -7.60 20.91 0.17
N LEU A 98 -8.64 20.35 -0.46
CA LEU A 98 -10.01 20.77 -0.24
C LEU A 98 -10.56 20.30 1.10
N ASP A 99 -10.18 19.11 1.55
CA ASP A 99 -10.67 18.53 2.80
C ASP A 99 -9.88 19.00 4.02
N THR A 100 -10.46 18.82 5.21
CA THR A 100 -9.79 19.07 6.49
C THR A 100 -8.91 17.91 6.94
N THR A 101 -8.85 16.83 6.14
CA THR A 101 -8.11 15.61 6.47
C THR A 101 -7.34 15.09 5.26
N ALA A 102 -6.21 14.45 5.53
CA ALA A 102 -5.39 13.77 4.54
C ALA A 102 -4.86 12.44 5.12
N VAL A 103 -4.21 11.64 4.28
CA VAL A 103 -3.47 10.45 4.70
C VAL A 103 -1.98 10.72 4.60
N LEU A 104 -1.27 10.55 5.70
CA LEU A 104 0.18 10.60 5.75
C LEU A 104 0.72 9.17 5.77
N LYS A 105 1.53 8.81 4.76
CA LYS A 105 2.21 7.51 4.66
C LYS A 105 3.72 7.71 4.79
N LEU A 106 4.34 7.20 5.84
CA LEU A 106 5.77 7.33 6.16
C LEU A 106 6.46 5.96 6.08
N PHE A 107 7.52 5.85 5.29
CA PHE A 107 8.27 4.61 5.08
C PHE A 107 9.37 4.45 6.13
N ASP A 108 8.94 4.20 7.36
CA ASP A 108 9.81 4.03 8.53
C ASP A 108 10.18 2.56 8.75
N ARG A 109 11.47 2.23 8.62
CA ARG A 109 11.99 0.86 8.84
C ARG A 109 11.70 0.31 10.24
N ARG A 110 11.51 1.19 11.24
CA ARG A 110 11.18 0.80 12.62
C ARG A 110 9.81 0.14 12.70
N CYS A 111 8.92 0.48 11.77
CA CYS A 111 7.52 0.06 11.75
C CYS A 111 7.19 -1.02 10.71
N TYR A 112 8.20 -1.59 10.03
CA TYR A 112 8.01 -2.56 8.94
C TYR A 112 7.55 -3.94 9.44
N LYS A 113 6.27 -4.04 9.84
CA LYS A 113 5.68 -5.19 10.54
C LYS A 113 5.84 -6.49 9.75
N ALA A 114 5.37 -6.52 8.50
CA ALA A 114 5.40 -7.71 7.65
C ALA A 114 6.80 -8.36 7.61
N ARG A 115 7.86 -7.58 7.42
CA ARG A 115 9.23 -8.12 7.36
C ARG A 115 9.80 -8.55 8.72
N ARG A 116 9.33 -7.96 9.82
CA ARG A 116 9.74 -8.35 11.18
C ARG A 116 9.00 -9.59 11.69
N THR A 117 7.78 -9.82 11.21
CA THR A 117 6.90 -10.92 11.67
C THR A 117 6.79 -12.09 10.67
N GLU A 118 6.76 -11.88 9.35
CA GLU A 118 6.58 -12.98 8.36
C GLU A 118 7.73 -13.98 8.35
N LEU A 119 8.91 -13.60 8.85
CA LEU A 119 10.03 -14.51 9.08
C LEU A 119 9.73 -15.56 10.17
N SER A 120 8.71 -15.33 11.01
CA SER A 120 8.33 -16.23 12.12
C SER A 120 7.75 -17.57 11.68
N HIS A 121 7.17 -17.67 10.48
CA HIS A 121 6.68 -18.95 9.94
C HIS A 121 7.79 -19.99 9.75
N ARG A 122 9.06 -19.57 9.79
CA ARG A 122 10.25 -20.45 9.75
C ARG A 122 10.88 -20.69 11.12
N ALA A 123 10.12 -20.53 12.21
CA ALA A 123 10.62 -20.61 13.59
C ALA A 123 11.69 -19.56 13.94
N ILE A 124 11.72 -18.43 13.23
CA ILE A 124 12.66 -17.34 13.52
C ILE A 124 12.05 -16.44 14.59
N GLN A 125 12.84 -16.15 15.62
CA GLN A 125 12.52 -15.20 16.67
C GLN A 125 12.16 -13.83 16.05
N GLU A 126 11.03 -13.27 16.48
CA GLU A 126 10.65 -11.90 16.13
C GLU A 126 11.82 -10.94 16.37
N ARG A 127 12.04 -10.02 15.44
CA ARG A 127 13.09 -9.00 15.54
C ARG A 127 12.46 -7.61 15.72
N PRO A 128 11.87 -7.32 16.89
CA PRO A 128 11.31 -6.01 17.15
C PRO A 128 12.40 -4.94 17.07
N HIS A 129 12.02 -3.74 16.68
CA HIS A 129 12.93 -2.61 16.75
C HIS A 129 13.19 -2.27 18.23
N THR A 130 14.45 -2.12 18.61
CA THR A 130 14.87 -1.80 19.99
C THR A 130 16.02 -0.80 19.97
N ILE A 131 16.30 -0.17 21.12
CA ILE A 131 17.50 0.68 21.27
C ILE A 131 18.77 -0.10 20.92
N ALA A 132 18.85 -1.38 21.31
CA ALA A 132 19.99 -2.23 20.96
C ALA A 132 20.11 -2.48 19.45
N SER A 133 18.98 -2.72 18.76
CA SER A 133 19.01 -2.89 17.29
C SER A 133 19.36 -1.59 16.58
N GLU A 134 18.92 -0.45 17.11
CA GLU A 134 19.31 0.87 16.60
C GLU A 134 20.82 1.12 16.75
N CYS A 135 21.39 0.89 17.93
CA CYS A 135 22.82 1.02 18.15
C CYS A 135 23.64 0.10 17.23
N ALA A 136 23.19 -1.16 17.05
CA ALA A 136 23.82 -2.11 16.14
C ALA A 136 23.75 -1.64 14.67
N TYR A 137 22.61 -1.09 14.24
CA TYR A 137 22.44 -0.50 12.92
C TYR A 137 23.38 0.66 12.68
N ARG A 138 23.43 1.64 13.59
CA ARG A 138 24.31 2.81 13.48
C ARG A 138 25.78 2.40 13.42
N LYS A 139 26.19 1.48 14.30
CA LYS A 139 27.55 0.93 14.27
C LYS A 139 27.86 0.27 12.92
N PHE A 140 26.95 -0.57 12.42
CA PHE A 140 27.15 -1.24 11.13
C PHE A 140 27.28 -0.25 9.97
N VAL A 141 26.48 0.82 9.95
CA VAL A 141 26.58 1.89 8.94
C VAL A 141 27.93 2.61 9.03
N CYS A 142 28.38 2.96 10.24
CA CYS A 142 29.71 3.58 10.44
C CYS A 142 30.84 2.65 9.98
N ASP A 143 30.80 1.38 10.36
CA ASP A 143 31.80 0.38 9.97
C ASP A 143 31.80 0.20 8.44
N LEU A 144 30.63 0.24 7.80
CA LEU A 144 30.50 0.14 6.34
C LEU A 144 31.12 1.35 5.63
N GLN A 145 30.88 2.56 6.15
CA GLN A 145 31.47 3.80 5.63
C GLN A 145 32.99 3.85 5.82
N ALA A 146 33.48 3.30 6.93
CA ALA A 146 34.91 3.18 7.21
C ALA A 146 35.61 2.08 6.37
N GLY A 147 34.85 1.25 5.65
CA GLY A 147 35.38 0.10 4.90
C GLY A 147 35.75 -1.09 5.78
N SER A 148 35.39 -1.07 7.07
CA SER A 148 35.66 -2.14 8.03
C SER A 148 34.75 -3.36 7.84
N VAL A 149 33.60 -3.17 7.20
CA VAL A 149 32.71 -4.26 6.78
C VAL A 149 32.31 -4.09 5.32
N THR A 150 32.09 -5.21 4.62
CA THR A 150 31.61 -5.21 3.24
C THR A 150 30.14 -5.57 3.19
N LEU A 151 29.37 -4.81 2.41
CA LEU A 151 27.96 -5.09 2.15
C LEU A 151 27.78 -6.39 1.38
N THR A 152 26.82 -7.23 1.79
CA THR A 152 26.44 -8.39 1.00
C THR A 152 25.84 -7.96 -0.34
N LYS A 153 26.31 -8.58 -1.45
CA LYS A 153 25.95 -8.22 -2.85
C LYS A 153 24.44 -8.29 -3.15
N ASP A 154 23.64 -8.89 -2.30
CA ASP A 154 22.21 -9.15 -2.49
C ASP A 154 21.30 -8.41 -1.50
N ILE A 155 21.79 -7.48 -0.67
CA ILE A 155 20.95 -6.74 0.30
C ILE A 155 19.81 -5.96 -0.36
N ASN A 156 19.94 -5.68 -1.66
CA ASN A 156 18.91 -5.05 -2.45
C ASN A 156 17.94 -6.05 -3.11
N CYS A 157 18.04 -7.35 -2.84
CA CYS A 157 17.12 -8.34 -3.40
C CYS A 157 15.84 -8.39 -2.57
N ASP A 158 14.66 -8.43 -3.19
CA ASP A 158 13.38 -8.59 -2.47
C ASP A 158 13.32 -9.93 -1.70
N THR A 159 14.14 -10.91 -2.12
CA THR A 159 14.28 -12.21 -1.45
C THR A 159 15.35 -12.21 -0.36
N TRP A 160 16.03 -11.10 -0.08
CA TRP A 160 17.13 -11.07 0.89
C TRP A 160 16.68 -11.57 2.27
N PHE A 161 15.52 -11.12 2.74
CA PHE A 161 14.93 -11.56 4.01
C PHE A 161 14.66 -13.08 4.05
N ILE A 162 14.37 -13.70 2.90
CA ILE A 162 14.13 -15.14 2.78
C ILE A 162 15.44 -15.94 2.80
N CYS A 163 16.52 -15.36 2.26
CA CYS A 163 17.81 -16.04 2.10
C CYS A 163 18.78 -15.81 3.27
N ARG A 164 18.56 -14.76 4.07
CA ARG A 164 19.52 -14.27 5.08
C ARG A 164 18.92 -14.24 6.49
N GLU A 165 18.33 -15.36 6.87
CA GLU A 165 17.67 -15.56 8.17
C GLU A 165 18.59 -15.26 9.37
N ARG A 166 19.90 -15.42 9.23
CA ARG A 166 20.92 -15.20 10.28
C ARG A 166 21.77 -13.95 10.07
N ALA A 167 21.29 -12.97 9.30
CA ALA A 167 22.01 -11.70 9.15
C ALA A 167 22.23 -11.02 10.52
N PRO A 168 23.42 -10.44 10.76
CA PRO A 168 23.68 -9.56 11.90
C PRO A 168 22.61 -8.48 12.02
N ILE A 169 22.27 -8.08 13.26
CA ILE A 169 21.16 -7.15 13.53
C ILE A 169 21.32 -5.83 12.77
N GLY A 170 22.53 -5.26 12.75
CA GLY A 170 22.78 -4.01 12.03
C GLY A 170 22.61 -4.14 10.51
N GLU A 171 23.01 -5.27 9.93
CA GLU A 171 22.79 -5.55 8.51
C GLU A 171 21.30 -5.75 8.20
N PHE A 172 20.57 -6.42 9.09
CA PHE A 172 19.11 -6.60 8.98
C PHE A 172 18.36 -5.27 9.00
N GLU A 173 18.69 -4.37 9.92
CA GLU A 173 18.08 -3.04 9.99
C GLU A 173 18.42 -2.19 8.76
N LEU A 174 19.64 -2.30 8.22
CA LEU A 174 20.01 -1.65 6.95
C LEU A 174 19.20 -2.21 5.76
N ALA A 175 18.96 -3.52 5.74
CA ALA A 175 18.10 -4.13 4.72
C ALA A 175 16.65 -3.62 4.80
N LEU A 176 16.10 -3.48 6.02
CA LEU A 176 14.77 -2.88 6.23
C LEU A 176 14.73 -1.43 5.74
N GLN A 177 15.75 -0.63 6.04
CA GLN A 177 15.87 0.74 5.52
C GLN A 177 15.81 0.78 4.00
N ARG A 178 16.63 -0.03 3.34
CA ARG A 178 16.70 -0.07 1.87
C ARG A 178 15.40 -0.56 1.23
N SER A 179 14.70 -1.49 1.88
CA SER A 179 13.37 -1.91 1.43
C SER A 179 12.34 -0.79 1.61
N ALA A 180 12.33 -0.08 2.74
CA ALA A 180 11.45 1.06 2.96
C ALA A 180 11.69 2.18 1.93
N GLU A 181 12.94 2.52 1.66
CA GLU A 181 13.32 3.49 0.61
C GLU A 181 12.87 3.05 -0.79
N ARG A 182 12.95 1.75 -1.10
CA ARG A 182 12.48 1.21 -2.38
C ARG A 182 10.97 1.27 -2.51
N ALA A 183 10.25 0.87 -1.46
CA ALA A 183 8.79 0.95 -1.41
C ALA A 183 8.34 2.41 -1.63
N TYR A 184 8.96 3.36 -0.92
CA TYR A 184 8.76 4.79 -1.13
C TYR A 184 8.95 5.22 -2.59
N ARG A 185 10.10 4.88 -3.20
CA ARG A 185 10.39 5.27 -4.59
C ARG A 185 9.42 4.64 -5.59
N LYS A 186 9.05 3.38 -5.41
CA LYS A 186 8.08 2.69 -6.27
C LYS A 186 6.71 3.35 -6.18
N GLU A 187 6.26 3.66 -4.98
CA GLU A 187 4.95 4.27 -4.78
C GLU A 187 4.90 5.71 -5.31
N VAL A 188 5.93 6.53 -5.06
CA VAL A 188 6.04 7.88 -5.67
C VAL A 188 6.03 7.80 -7.19
N ARG A 189 6.80 6.87 -7.77
CA ARG A 189 6.81 6.65 -9.24
C ARG A 189 5.43 6.25 -9.73
N ALA A 190 4.69 5.42 -8.99
CA ALA A 190 3.34 5.01 -9.35
C ALA A 190 2.40 6.21 -9.43
N TYR A 191 2.36 7.06 -8.39
CA TYR A 191 1.54 8.27 -8.40
C TYR A 191 1.94 9.24 -9.52
N GLN A 192 3.24 9.36 -9.83
CA GLN A 192 3.71 10.20 -10.93
C GLN A 192 3.27 9.67 -12.30
N ARG A 193 3.39 8.36 -12.56
CA ARG A 193 2.96 7.76 -13.84
C ARG A 193 1.45 7.69 -14.00
N LEU A 194 0.72 7.69 -12.89
CA LEU A 194 -0.74 7.62 -12.85
C LEU A 194 -1.36 8.99 -12.54
N SER A 195 -0.72 10.09 -12.92
CA SER A 195 -1.18 11.46 -12.62
C SER A 195 -2.62 11.71 -13.06
N ASP A 196 -3.00 11.19 -14.24
CA ASP A 196 -4.30 11.44 -14.86
C ASP A 196 -5.43 10.66 -14.17
N TYR A 197 -5.07 9.71 -13.31
CA TYR A 197 -5.96 8.82 -12.57
C TYR A 197 -6.19 9.25 -11.12
N GLN A 198 -5.43 10.25 -10.67
CA GLN A 198 -5.53 10.78 -9.32
C GLN A 198 -6.87 11.48 -9.06
N GLY A 199 -7.49 11.14 -7.94
CA GLY A 199 -8.81 11.62 -7.53
C GLY A 199 -9.98 10.91 -8.23
N SER A 200 -9.72 9.97 -9.14
CA SER A 200 -10.76 9.19 -9.82
C SER A 200 -10.70 7.71 -9.47
N VAL A 201 -9.60 7.04 -9.82
CA VAL A 201 -9.40 5.61 -9.58
C VAL A 201 -8.27 5.33 -8.58
N ILE A 202 -7.46 6.34 -8.27
CA ILE A 202 -6.48 6.34 -7.17
C ILE A 202 -6.59 7.64 -6.37
N PRO A 203 -6.13 7.70 -5.11
CA PRO A 203 -6.07 8.94 -4.35
C PRO A 203 -5.25 10.03 -5.05
N ARG A 204 -5.51 11.29 -4.76
CA ARG A 204 -4.57 12.37 -5.11
C ARG A 204 -3.34 12.32 -4.21
N MET A 205 -2.15 12.47 -4.78
CA MET A 205 -0.92 12.74 -4.05
C MET A 205 -0.72 14.25 -3.99
N TYR A 206 -0.78 14.83 -2.80
CA TYR A 206 -0.55 16.25 -2.57
C TYR A 206 0.94 16.60 -2.60
N GLY A 207 1.81 15.67 -2.19
CA GLY A 207 3.25 15.90 -2.21
C GLY A 207 4.06 14.77 -1.58
N THR A 208 5.38 14.87 -1.73
CA THR A 208 6.33 14.04 -0.97
C THR A 208 6.64 14.70 0.36
N VAL A 209 6.97 13.88 1.36
CA VAL A 209 7.14 14.29 2.75
C VAL A 209 8.50 13.85 3.26
N GLN A 210 9.14 14.69 4.06
CA GLN A 210 10.29 14.35 4.89
C GLN A 210 9.98 14.66 6.35
N TYR A 211 10.11 13.66 7.21
CA TYR A 211 9.92 13.78 8.66
C TYR A 211 11.26 13.47 9.36
N THR A 212 11.77 14.40 10.16
CA THR A 212 12.98 14.16 10.96
C THR A 212 12.59 13.56 12.31
N ALA A 213 12.76 12.26 12.46
CA ALA A 213 12.54 11.55 13.71
C ALA A 213 13.74 11.68 14.65
N LYS A 214 13.47 11.77 15.95
CA LYS A 214 14.47 11.65 17.01
C LYS A 214 14.41 10.25 17.60
N ILE A 215 15.43 9.45 17.33
CA ILE A 215 15.49 8.03 17.72
C ILE A 215 16.38 7.88 18.96
N PRO A 216 15.86 7.36 20.08
CA PRO A 216 16.66 7.17 21.29
C PRO A 216 17.80 6.16 21.11
N LEU A 217 19.00 6.49 21.60
CA LEU A 217 20.18 5.61 21.64
C LEU A 217 20.50 5.09 23.07
N GLY A 218 19.65 5.43 24.05
CA GLY A 218 19.87 5.15 25.46
C GLY A 218 20.34 6.38 26.24
N GLY A 219 19.94 6.48 27.51
CA GLY A 219 20.16 7.68 28.32
C GLY A 219 19.53 8.92 27.68
N ASN A 220 20.30 10.01 27.59
CA ASN A 220 19.87 11.28 26.96
C ASN A 220 20.30 11.41 25.49
N ALA A 221 20.88 10.37 24.89
CA ALA A 221 21.37 10.42 23.51
C ALA A 221 20.26 10.08 22.50
N TYR A 222 20.25 10.81 21.38
CA TYR A 222 19.35 10.56 20.25
C TYR A 222 20.09 10.66 18.92
N ALA A 223 19.64 9.89 17.94
CA ALA A 223 19.98 10.05 16.54
C ALA A 223 18.85 10.78 15.82
N GLU A 224 19.20 11.59 14.82
CA GLU A 224 18.22 12.13 13.87
C GLU A 224 18.17 11.24 12.62
N GLU A 225 16.97 10.91 12.16
CA GLU A 225 16.74 10.16 10.93
C GLU A 225 15.65 10.83 10.11
N VAL A 226 15.93 11.06 8.84
CA VAL A 226 14.94 11.60 7.90
C VAL A 226 14.15 10.45 7.29
N ILE A 227 12.87 10.38 7.63
CA ILE A 227 11.92 9.40 7.12
C ILE A 227 11.19 10.00 5.92
N SER A 228 11.24 9.29 4.79
CA SER A 228 10.53 9.69 3.57
C SER A 228 9.08 9.23 3.59
N GLY A 229 8.20 10.00 2.98
CA GLY A 229 6.78 9.69 2.89
C GLY A 229 6.05 10.43 1.79
N ILE A 230 4.73 10.25 1.78
CA ILE A 230 3.80 10.90 0.86
C ILE A 230 2.57 11.38 1.63
N LEU A 231 2.00 12.49 1.16
CA LEU A 231 0.73 13.02 1.65
C LEU A 231 -0.34 12.78 0.58
N LEU A 232 -1.40 12.10 0.94
CA LEU A 232 -2.44 11.60 0.05
C LEU A 232 -3.83 12.15 0.44
N GLU A 233 -4.73 12.16 -0.53
CA GLU A 233 -6.17 12.34 -0.33
C GLU A 233 -6.69 11.31 0.68
N HIS A 234 -7.48 11.76 1.65
CA HIS A 234 -8.22 10.85 2.51
C HIS A 234 -9.45 10.34 1.75
N ILE A 235 -9.57 9.02 1.67
CA ILE A 235 -10.75 8.32 1.19
C ILE A 235 -11.42 7.68 2.41
N SER A 236 -12.73 7.45 2.34
CA SER A 236 -13.45 6.74 3.42
C SER A 236 -12.68 5.48 3.87
N ASP A 237 -12.77 5.17 5.17
CA ASP A 237 -12.06 4.04 5.78
C ASP A 237 -12.74 2.69 5.47
N VAL A 238 -13.63 2.62 4.48
CA VAL A 238 -14.40 1.44 4.13
C VAL A 238 -13.72 0.71 2.97
N THR A 239 -13.13 -0.46 3.26
CA THR A 239 -12.58 -1.33 2.21
C THR A 239 -13.69 -1.97 1.39
N LEU A 240 -13.39 -2.38 0.16
CA LEU A 240 -14.35 -3.06 -0.70
C LEU A 240 -14.83 -4.39 -0.09
N GLU A 241 -13.94 -5.15 0.56
CA GLU A 241 -14.31 -6.39 1.25
C GLU A 241 -15.31 -6.13 2.38
N ARG A 242 -15.01 -5.13 3.23
CA ARG A 242 -15.89 -4.75 4.33
C ARG A 242 -17.23 -4.22 3.80
N PHE A 243 -17.20 -3.36 2.78
CA PHE A 243 -18.41 -2.85 2.15
C PHE A 243 -19.28 -4.00 1.63
N ALA A 244 -18.72 -4.93 0.86
CA ALA A 244 -19.46 -6.05 0.31
C ALA A 244 -20.04 -6.97 1.42
N THR A 245 -19.26 -7.23 2.47
CA THR A 245 -19.68 -8.05 3.61
C THR A 245 -20.79 -7.39 4.41
N ASP A 246 -20.59 -6.14 4.84
CA ASP A 246 -21.55 -5.38 5.66
C ASP A 246 -22.85 -5.14 4.86
N PHE A 247 -22.75 -4.80 3.58
CA PHE A 247 -23.92 -4.62 2.71
C PHE A 247 -24.72 -5.91 2.57
N SER A 248 -24.04 -7.05 2.34
CA SER A 248 -24.67 -8.37 2.20
C SER A 248 -25.32 -8.86 3.49
N ALA A 249 -24.78 -8.48 4.66
CA ALA A 249 -25.34 -8.83 5.96
C ALA A 249 -26.51 -7.93 6.40
N SER A 250 -26.60 -6.72 5.83
CA SER A 250 -27.61 -5.72 6.21
C SER A 250 -28.94 -5.87 5.46
N ARG A 251 -30.01 -5.24 5.97
CA ARG A 251 -31.28 -5.09 5.24
C ARG A 251 -31.19 -4.14 4.03
N TYR A 252 -30.03 -3.54 3.74
CA TYR A 252 -29.80 -2.73 2.53
C TYR A 252 -29.74 -3.56 1.25
N SER A 253 -29.91 -4.88 1.35
CA SER A 253 -30.18 -5.80 0.23
C SER A 253 -31.37 -5.38 -0.66
N GLU A 254 -32.18 -4.42 -0.23
CA GLU A 254 -33.26 -3.79 -1.03
C GLU A 254 -32.73 -2.94 -2.20
N THR A 255 -31.42 -2.64 -2.27
CA THR A 255 -30.81 -1.97 -3.44
C THR A 255 -29.63 -2.75 -4.05
N PRO A 256 -29.86 -3.98 -4.59
CA PRO A 256 -28.81 -4.81 -5.21
C PRO A 256 -28.00 -4.08 -6.28
N GLN A 257 -28.60 -3.10 -6.95
CA GLN A 257 -27.99 -2.32 -8.02
C GLN A 257 -26.82 -1.46 -7.52
N VAL A 258 -26.86 -0.97 -6.28
CA VAL A 258 -25.77 -0.16 -5.70
C VAL A 258 -24.55 -1.05 -5.48
N LEU A 259 -24.73 -2.21 -4.83
CA LEU A 259 -23.65 -3.17 -4.63
C LEU A 259 -23.11 -3.68 -5.96
N ALA A 260 -23.99 -4.04 -6.90
CA ALA A 260 -23.57 -4.46 -8.24
C ALA A 260 -22.74 -3.38 -8.96
N GLY A 261 -23.16 -2.11 -8.88
CA GLY A 261 -22.43 -0.99 -9.48
C GLY A 261 -21.05 -0.77 -8.84
N VAL A 262 -20.93 -0.91 -7.51
CA VAL A 262 -19.64 -0.83 -6.81
C VAL A 262 -18.72 -1.99 -7.22
N CYS A 263 -19.24 -3.23 -7.27
CA CYS A 263 -18.49 -4.40 -7.73
C CYS A 263 -18.00 -4.23 -9.17
N ARG A 264 -18.87 -3.77 -10.07
CA ARG A 264 -18.50 -3.48 -11.45
C ARG A 264 -17.40 -2.43 -11.51
N ARG A 265 -17.53 -1.36 -10.72
CA ARG A 265 -16.50 -0.32 -10.69
C ARG A 265 -15.15 -0.83 -10.23
N ALA A 266 -15.10 -1.73 -9.24
CA ALA A 266 -13.87 -2.37 -8.81
C ALA A 266 -13.21 -3.21 -9.92
N MET A 267 -14.02 -3.95 -10.69
CA MET A 267 -13.53 -4.71 -11.85
C MET A 267 -13.03 -3.79 -12.97
N GLU A 268 -13.73 -2.69 -13.24
CA GLU A 268 -13.32 -1.66 -14.20
C GLU A 268 -11.99 -1.02 -13.82
N VAL A 269 -11.81 -0.63 -12.55
CA VAL A 269 -10.55 -0.09 -12.04
C VAL A 269 -9.41 -1.08 -12.30
N SER A 270 -9.60 -2.35 -11.96
CA SER A 270 -8.58 -3.39 -12.19
C SER A 270 -8.26 -3.57 -13.68
N THR A 271 -9.29 -3.70 -14.51
CA THR A 271 -9.14 -3.85 -15.97
C THR A 271 -8.47 -2.62 -16.60
N HIS A 272 -8.74 -1.43 -16.06
CA HIS A 272 -8.20 -0.19 -16.57
C HIS A 272 -6.67 -0.12 -16.42
N PHE A 273 -6.15 -0.49 -15.25
CA PHE A 273 -4.71 -0.55 -15.01
C PHE A 273 -4.01 -1.49 -15.99
N TRP A 274 -4.62 -2.63 -16.30
CA TRP A 274 -4.09 -3.52 -17.34
C TRP A 274 -4.05 -2.87 -18.72
N GLY A 275 -5.10 -2.12 -19.08
CA GLY A 275 -5.20 -1.43 -20.37
C GLY A 275 -4.07 -0.42 -20.58
N ILE A 276 -3.58 0.20 -19.51
CA ILE A 276 -2.47 1.17 -19.55
C ILE A 276 -1.10 0.58 -19.28
N GLY A 277 -1.00 -0.75 -19.19
CA GLY A 277 0.27 -1.42 -18.93
C GLY A 277 0.79 -1.25 -17.50
N ALA A 278 -0.10 -1.10 -16.52
CA ALA A 278 0.21 -1.05 -15.10
C ALA A 278 -0.31 -2.31 -14.38
N LEU A 279 0.51 -2.88 -13.50
CA LEU A 279 0.21 -4.09 -12.74
C LEU A 279 0.49 -3.83 -11.27
N ASN A 280 -0.53 -3.92 -10.41
CA ASN A 280 -0.35 -3.90 -8.96
C ASN A 280 -0.36 -5.35 -8.45
N ASP A 281 0.80 -5.87 -8.07
CA ASP A 281 0.93 -7.23 -7.55
C ASP A 281 0.20 -7.43 -6.21
N ASP A 282 -0.14 -6.34 -5.51
CA ASP A 282 -0.85 -6.33 -4.23
C ASP A 282 -2.31 -5.86 -4.38
N ALA A 283 -2.87 -5.97 -5.59
CA ALA A 283 -4.27 -5.67 -5.82
C ALA A 283 -5.17 -6.75 -5.20
N HIS A 284 -5.91 -6.38 -4.17
CA HIS A 284 -6.95 -7.18 -3.54
C HIS A 284 -8.04 -6.28 -2.95
N MET A 285 -9.17 -6.85 -2.54
CA MET A 285 -10.34 -6.07 -2.07
C MET A 285 -10.04 -5.15 -0.86
N ASN A 286 -9.10 -5.52 0.02
CA ASN A 286 -8.67 -4.64 1.13
C ASN A 286 -7.83 -3.43 0.69
N ASN A 287 -7.21 -3.48 -0.49
CA ASN A 287 -6.48 -2.37 -1.09
C ASN A 287 -7.36 -1.59 -2.08
N MET A 288 -8.68 -1.74 -1.96
CA MET A 288 -9.67 -0.91 -2.63
C MET A 288 -10.56 -0.26 -1.58
N LEU A 289 -10.68 1.05 -1.64
CA LEU A 289 -11.55 1.84 -0.76
C LEU A 289 -12.80 2.29 -1.51
N VAL A 290 -13.91 2.32 -0.80
CA VAL A 290 -15.20 2.79 -1.31
C VAL A 290 -15.39 4.24 -0.91
N ARG A 291 -15.52 5.16 -1.87
CA ARG A 291 -15.68 6.59 -1.61
C ARG A 291 -17.11 6.91 -1.17
N GLU A 292 -17.22 7.77 -0.18
CA GLU A 292 -18.49 8.37 0.25
C GLU A 292 -18.55 9.86 -0.12
N PRO A 293 -19.73 10.41 -0.47
CA PRO A 293 -21.00 9.69 -0.67
C PRO A 293 -20.98 8.82 -1.94
N LEU A 294 -21.60 7.63 -1.85
CA LEU A 294 -21.70 6.69 -2.97
C LEU A 294 -22.58 7.21 -4.10
N LEU A 295 -23.69 7.85 -3.73
CA LEU A 295 -24.68 8.37 -4.65
C LEU A 295 -24.51 9.88 -4.78
N VAL A 296 -24.43 10.35 -6.01
CA VAL A 296 -24.28 11.77 -6.37
C VAL A 296 -25.44 12.20 -7.26
N PRO A 297 -25.84 13.48 -7.24
CA PRO A 297 -26.85 13.99 -8.18
C PRO A 297 -26.45 13.66 -9.62
N SER A 298 -27.37 13.04 -10.36
CA SER A 298 -27.14 12.76 -11.79
C SER A 298 -27.05 14.09 -12.56
N ARG A 299 -26.17 14.13 -13.57
CA ARG A 299 -26.09 15.27 -14.49
C ARG A 299 -27.29 15.34 -15.44
N THR A 300 -28.01 14.24 -15.63
CA THR A 300 -29.07 14.09 -16.63
C THR A 300 -30.48 14.16 -16.03
N GLY A 301 -30.62 14.41 -14.72
CA GLY A 301 -31.93 14.53 -14.09
C GLY A 301 -31.89 14.52 -12.56
N PRO A 302 -33.06 14.55 -11.90
CA PRO A 302 -33.17 14.63 -10.44
C PRO A 302 -32.82 13.32 -9.71
N GLN A 303 -32.51 12.24 -10.44
CA GLN A 303 -32.16 10.96 -9.85
C GLN A 303 -30.73 10.97 -9.31
N LEU A 304 -30.49 10.22 -8.23
CA LEU A 304 -29.15 9.95 -7.76
C LEU A 304 -28.53 8.82 -8.59
N SER A 305 -27.27 8.99 -8.98
CA SER A 305 -26.48 7.98 -9.68
C SER A 305 -25.27 7.60 -8.84
N LEU A 306 -24.77 6.37 -9.02
CA LEU A 306 -23.52 5.95 -8.42
C LEU A 306 -22.38 6.87 -8.90
N SER A 307 -21.55 7.34 -7.97
CA SER A 307 -20.38 8.13 -8.29
C SER A 307 -19.44 7.33 -9.20
N PRO A 308 -18.95 7.89 -10.32
CA PRO A 308 -17.98 7.20 -11.18
C PRO A 308 -16.62 6.98 -10.49
N CYS A 309 -16.41 7.60 -9.33
CA CYS A 309 -15.19 7.48 -8.53
C CYS A 309 -15.47 6.78 -7.18
N CYS A 310 -16.52 5.95 -7.12
CA CYS A 310 -16.95 5.27 -5.90
C CYS A 310 -15.99 4.18 -5.41
N VAL A 311 -15.06 3.71 -6.24
CA VAL A 311 -14.01 2.76 -5.86
C VAL A 311 -12.67 3.32 -6.27
N VAL A 312 -11.71 3.29 -5.34
CA VAL A 312 -10.33 3.71 -5.59
C VAL A 312 -9.36 2.63 -5.11
N MET A 313 -8.33 2.38 -5.89
CA MET A 313 -7.23 1.49 -5.50
C MET A 313 -6.21 2.28 -4.69
N ILE A 314 -5.68 1.65 -3.65
CA ILE A 314 -4.60 2.17 -2.81
C ILE A 314 -3.43 1.19 -2.81
N ASP A 315 -2.35 1.61 -2.16
CA ASP A 315 -1.12 0.85 -1.94
C ASP A 315 -0.40 0.41 -3.22
N PHE A 316 0.55 1.23 -3.66
CA PHE A 316 1.27 1.03 -4.91
C PHE A 316 2.74 0.65 -4.70
N GLU A 317 3.11 0.15 -3.53
CA GLU A 317 4.49 -0.23 -3.23
C GLU A 317 4.99 -1.39 -4.10
N PHE A 318 4.06 -2.22 -4.61
CA PHE A 318 4.33 -3.31 -5.54
C PHE A 318 3.86 -3.05 -6.97
N MET A 319 3.58 -1.79 -7.31
CA MET A 319 3.24 -1.42 -8.68
C MET A 319 4.42 -1.65 -9.64
N LYS A 320 4.12 -2.24 -10.80
CA LYS A 320 5.03 -2.42 -11.93
C LYS A 320 4.38 -1.88 -13.20
N PHE A 321 5.20 -1.35 -14.09
CA PHE A 321 4.77 -0.87 -15.39
C PHE A 321 5.32 -1.78 -16.48
N ARG A 322 4.70 -1.75 -17.66
CA ARG A 322 5.12 -2.54 -18.83
C ARG A 322 6.62 -2.40 -19.13
N ASP A 323 7.16 -1.19 -19.00
CA ASP A 323 8.58 -0.92 -19.26
C ASP A 323 9.54 -1.46 -18.18
N ASP A 324 9.01 -2.00 -17.07
CA ASP A 324 9.81 -2.67 -16.04
C ASP A 324 10.16 -4.12 -16.41
N TYR A 325 9.64 -4.61 -17.54
CA TYR A 325 9.84 -5.98 -18.02
C TYR A 325 10.77 -6.01 -19.23
N ASP A 326 11.61 -7.05 -19.29
CA ASP A 326 12.56 -7.24 -20.39
C ASP A 326 11.88 -7.63 -21.71
N SER A 327 10.65 -8.17 -21.66
CA SER A 327 9.89 -8.58 -22.85
C SER A 327 8.38 -8.53 -22.64
N GLU A 328 7.64 -8.51 -23.76
CA GLU A 328 6.18 -8.55 -23.75
C GLU A 328 5.66 -9.86 -23.15
N GLU A 329 6.31 -10.99 -23.44
CA GLU A 329 5.92 -12.29 -22.88
C GLU A 329 6.09 -12.33 -21.36
N ALA A 330 7.13 -11.67 -20.83
CA ALA A 330 7.33 -11.53 -19.39
C ALA A 330 6.23 -10.68 -18.75
N PHE A 331 5.86 -9.57 -19.40
CA PHE A 331 4.75 -8.72 -18.98
C PHE A 331 3.41 -9.48 -19.00
N GLN A 332 3.07 -10.14 -20.11
CA GLN A 332 1.84 -10.91 -20.25
C GLN A 332 1.77 -12.08 -19.24
N ARG A 333 2.89 -12.77 -19.00
CA ARG A 333 2.95 -13.79 -17.95
C ARG A 333 2.72 -13.20 -16.56
N SER A 334 3.32 -12.05 -16.27
CA SER A 334 3.11 -11.37 -14.99
C SER A 334 1.66 -10.93 -14.82
N LYS A 335 1.04 -10.41 -15.87
CA LYS A 335 -0.36 -10.01 -15.89
C LYS A 335 -1.26 -11.15 -15.41
N LEU A 336 -1.12 -12.34 -16.00
CA LEU A 336 -1.87 -13.55 -15.62
C LEU A 336 -1.65 -14.00 -14.16
N LEU A 337 -0.55 -13.60 -13.54
CA LEU A 337 -0.19 -13.97 -12.16
C LEU A 337 -0.50 -12.88 -11.13
N THR A 338 -0.98 -11.71 -11.55
CA THR A 338 -1.28 -10.60 -10.63
C THR A 338 -2.64 -10.78 -9.94
N GLY A 339 -2.70 -10.39 -8.66
CA GLY A 339 -3.93 -10.46 -7.83
C GLY A 339 -5.11 -9.64 -8.38
N MET A 340 -4.86 -8.75 -9.34
CA MET A 340 -5.90 -7.98 -10.03
C MET A 340 -6.97 -8.87 -10.68
N HIS A 341 -6.61 -10.08 -11.14
CA HIS A 341 -7.56 -11.05 -11.70
C HIS A 341 -8.45 -11.68 -10.63
N GLU A 342 -8.04 -11.64 -9.36
CA GLU A 342 -8.73 -12.28 -8.25
C GLU A 342 -9.87 -11.43 -7.68
N ILE A 343 -9.96 -10.14 -8.02
CA ILE A 343 -10.98 -9.24 -7.46
C ILE A 343 -12.40 -9.70 -7.82
N GLY A 344 -12.64 -10.04 -9.09
CA GLY A 344 -13.94 -10.57 -9.54
C GLY A 344 -14.32 -11.86 -8.79
N PRO A 345 -13.50 -12.92 -8.89
CA PRO A 345 -13.73 -14.18 -8.17
C PRO A 345 -13.81 -14.02 -6.63
N ALA A 346 -13.09 -13.07 -6.04
CA ALA A 346 -13.17 -12.79 -4.61
C ALA A 346 -14.50 -12.13 -4.24
N LEU A 347 -14.97 -11.17 -5.04
CA LEU A 347 -16.31 -10.60 -4.89
C LEU A 347 -17.38 -11.68 -5.05
N GLU A 348 -17.26 -12.59 -6.02
CA GLU A 348 -18.25 -13.65 -6.27
C GLU A 348 -18.50 -14.56 -5.07
N ARG A 349 -17.47 -14.76 -4.25
CA ARG A 349 -17.56 -15.57 -3.03
C ARG A 349 -18.31 -14.89 -1.88
N ILE A 350 -18.38 -13.55 -1.88
CA ILE A 350 -18.95 -12.76 -0.78
C ILE A 350 -20.32 -12.21 -1.17
N VAL A 351 -20.47 -11.79 -2.42
CA VAL A 351 -21.65 -11.10 -2.93
C VAL A 351 -22.73 -12.12 -3.34
N PRO A 352 -23.98 -11.99 -2.85
CA PRO A 352 -25.08 -12.88 -3.18
C PRO A 352 -25.31 -13.05 -4.69
N SER A 353 -25.68 -14.27 -5.12
CA SER A 353 -25.90 -14.62 -6.53
C SER A 353 -26.94 -13.75 -7.25
N ASN A 354 -27.96 -13.26 -6.53
CA ASN A 354 -28.98 -12.36 -7.08
C ASN A 354 -28.44 -10.96 -7.45
N VAL A 355 -27.28 -10.56 -6.92
CA VAL A 355 -26.62 -9.29 -7.26
C VAL A 355 -25.83 -9.44 -8.58
N TRP A 356 -25.22 -10.61 -8.81
CA TRP A 356 -24.39 -10.87 -9.99
C TRP A 356 -25.13 -10.75 -11.32
N ARG A 357 -26.43 -11.02 -11.32
CA ARG A 357 -27.29 -10.75 -12.48
C ARG A 357 -27.13 -9.31 -12.99
N TYR A 358 -27.13 -8.33 -12.09
CA TYR A 358 -26.96 -6.92 -12.45
C TYR A 358 -25.52 -6.56 -12.83
N VAL A 359 -24.53 -7.30 -12.33
CA VAL A 359 -23.12 -7.10 -12.71
C VAL A 359 -22.91 -7.53 -14.17
N TYR A 360 -23.41 -8.70 -14.54
CA TYR A 360 -23.20 -9.31 -15.86
C TYR A 360 -24.15 -8.81 -16.97
N GLU A 361 -25.41 -8.49 -16.66
CA GLU A 361 -26.38 -7.99 -17.67
C GLU A 361 -25.88 -6.74 -18.42
N GLU A 362 -25.07 -5.89 -17.78
CA GLU A 362 -24.43 -4.73 -18.41
C GLU A 362 -22.99 -4.99 -18.90
N TRP A 363 -22.34 -6.08 -18.46
CA TRP A 363 -20.96 -6.40 -18.84
C TRP A 363 -20.87 -7.16 -20.17
N GLU A 364 -21.83 -8.04 -20.45
CA GLU A 364 -21.91 -8.77 -21.72
C GLU A 364 -22.42 -7.91 -22.88
N THR A 365 -22.90 -6.69 -22.60
CA THR A 365 -23.13 -5.70 -23.65
C THR A 365 -21.79 -5.05 -24.01
N PRO A 366 -21.18 -5.36 -25.18
CA PRO A 366 -19.92 -4.74 -25.57
C PRO A 366 -20.10 -3.22 -25.53
N PRO A 367 -19.12 -2.46 -25.00
CA PRO A 367 -19.23 -1.02 -24.94
C PRO A 367 -19.54 -0.51 -26.35
N LYS A 368 -20.70 0.13 -26.51
CA LYS A 368 -21.04 0.82 -27.77
C LYS A 368 -19.85 1.72 -28.06
N ARG A 369 -19.15 1.47 -29.17
CA ARG A 369 -18.07 2.34 -29.63
C ARG A 369 -18.65 3.75 -29.65
N ILE A 370 -18.17 4.60 -28.75
CA ILE A 370 -18.41 6.03 -28.82
C ILE A 370 -17.61 6.46 -30.06
N ILE A 371 -18.33 6.70 -31.15
CA ILE A 371 -17.78 7.19 -32.43
C ILE A 371 -17.41 8.65 -32.28
#